data_AF-A0A7Y2G0P2-F1
#
_entry.id   AF-A0A7Y2G0P2-F1
#
_cell.length_a   1.000
_cell.length_b   1.000
_cell.length_c   1.000
_cell.angle_alpha   90.00
_cell.angle_beta   90.00
_cell.angle_gamma   90.00
#
_symmetry.space_group_name_H-M   'P 1'
#
loop_
_entity.id
_entity.type
_entity.pdbx_description
1 polymer ?
#
loop_
_entity_poly.entity_id
_entity_poly.type
_entity_poly.pdbx_seq_one_letter_code
_entity_poly.pdbx_strand_id
1 'polypeptide(L)'
;ARAGADLLSIESTGGKEISDRALMEADIPALLVALGILAPRDMHFLWQEIVSISATEGVIPAGDTACAFANTAMVLADRQYIPNVLAAVVRAMSAVRSLVAFEEGAVGPSKDCAYEGPVLKAIAGCPISMEGKSSACAHFSHMGNIAAASCDLWSNESVQNVQLLSGSAPEVFTEILAYDCRLMNQSFRTGDQSGLQKLFVDSDVQQSVHALMVSPAASFSIAQAIVAESDEYLRTRSAGLTACHIIREAVKDDRLSLPTREINWLDRIESTLGECSDKEGIYDDVCERYHGSFLPAEYDL
;
A
#
# COMPACT_ATOMS: atom_id res chain seq x y z
N ALA A 1 -5.79 9.05 -22.43
CA ALA A 1 -4.81 8.84 -23.51
C ALA A 1 -4.91 9.91 -24.61
N ARG A 2 -5.91 9.87 -25.50
CA ARG A 2 -6.04 10.73 -26.72
C ARG A 2 -5.88 12.26 -26.58
N ALA A 3 -6.05 12.79 -25.37
CA ALA A 3 -5.96 14.23 -25.09
C ALA A 3 -4.60 14.67 -24.50
N GLY A 4 -3.57 13.81 -24.57
CA GLY A 4 -2.20 14.17 -24.15
C GLY A 4 -1.77 13.65 -22.77
N ALA A 5 -2.41 12.61 -22.26
CA ALA A 5 -1.95 11.95 -21.03
C ALA A 5 -0.89 10.89 -21.36
N ASP A 6 0.31 11.00 -20.79
CA ASP A 6 1.42 10.06 -21.03
C ASP A 6 1.35 8.79 -20.17
N LEU A 7 0.79 8.90 -18.97
CA LEU A 7 0.69 7.85 -17.96
C LEU A 7 -0.79 7.59 -17.62
N LEU A 8 -1.21 6.33 -17.53
CA LEU A 8 -2.54 5.94 -17.07
C LEU A 8 -2.46 5.21 -15.72
N SER A 9 -3.22 5.71 -14.75
CA SER A 9 -3.37 5.17 -13.40
C SER A 9 -4.81 5.27 -12.95
N ILE A 10 -5.19 4.41 -12.01
CA ILE A 10 -6.49 4.43 -11.34
C ILE A 10 -6.31 4.03 -9.87
N GLU A 11 -7.26 4.42 -9.02
CA GLU A 11 -7.40 3.89 -7.67
C GLU A 11 -8.64 3.00 -7.68
N SER A 12 -8.48 1.72 -8.06
CA SER A 12 -9.63 0.81 -8.19
C SER A 12 -10.19 0.38 -6.82
N THR A 13 -11.45 -0.08 -6.83
CA THR A 13 -12.21 -0.32 -5.59
C THR A 13 -12.82 -1.72 -5.50
N GLY A 14 -12.46 -2.68 -6.35
CA GLY A 14 -13.01 -4.03 -6.25
C GLY A 14 -12.73 -4.68 -4.89
N GLY A 15 -13.77 -5.17 -4.22
CA GLY A 15 -13.74 -5.78 -2.89
C GLY A 15 -13.95 -4.78 -1.75
N LYS A 16 -14.08 -3.48 -2.04
CA LYS A 16 -14.22 -2.42 -1.03
C LYS A 16 -15.49 -2.58 -0.20
N GLU A 17 -16.57 -3.03 -0.81
CA GLU A 17 -17.88 -3.23 -0.19
C GLU A 17 -17.86 -4.28 0.93
N ILE A 18 -16.95 -5.27 0.87
CA ILE A 18 -16.65 -6.16 2.00
C ILE A 18 -15.62 -5.50 2.93
N SER A 19 -14.54 -4.96 2.37
CA SER A 19 -13.42 -4.44 3.16
C SER A 19 -13.82 -3.33 4.13
N ASP A 20 -14.68 -2.39 3.74
CA ASP A 20 -15.04 -1.23 4.57
C ASP A 20 -15.72 -1.69 5.87
N ARG A 21 -16.66 -2.65 5.78
CA ARG A 21 -17.31 -3.25 6.95
C ARG A 21 -16.33 -4.13 7.73
N ALA A 22 -15.52 -4.94 7.04
CA ALA A 22 -14.56 -5.83 7.67
C ALA A 22 -13.50 -5.07 8.48
N LEU A 23 -13.05 -3.89 8.02
CA LEU A 23 -12.16 -3.01 8.76
C LEU A 23 -12.80 -2.54 10.07
N MET A 24 -14.03 -2.03 10.01
CA MET A 24 -14.74 -1.51 11.19
C MET A 24 -15.03 -2.61 12.23
N GLU A 25 -15.25 -3.85 11.78
CA GLU A 25 -15.48 -5.01 12.65
C GLU A 25 -14.18 -5.75 13.05
N ALA A 26 -13.03 -5.33 12.50
CA ALA A 26 -11.74 -6.03 12.61
C ALA A 26 -11.84 -7.53 12.24
N ASP A 27 -12.60 -7.81 11.19
CA ASP A 27 -12.91 -9.14 10.66
C ASP A 27 -11.82 -9.59 9.67
N ILE A 28 -10.80 -10.26 10.23
CA ILE A 28 -9.62 -10.70 9.48
C ILE A 28 -9.94 -11.67 8.33
N PRO A 29 -10.82 -12.70 8.49
CA PRO A 29 -11.22 -13.55 7.39
C PRO A 29 -11.87 -12.77 6.23
N ALA A 30 -12.76 -11.82 6.53
CA ALA A 30 -13.39 -11.02 5.48
C ALA A 30 -12.41 -10.06 4.78
N LEU A 31 -11.46 -9.48 5.52
CA LEU A 31 -10.36 -8.70 4.92
C LEU A 31 -9.50 -9.56 3.98
N LEU A 32 -9.24 -10.81 4.37
CA LEU A 32 -8.48 -11.75 3.55
C LEU A 32 -9.23 -12.15 2.27
N VAL A 33 -10.55 -12.35 2.33
CA VAL A 33 -11.39 -12.58 1.14
C VAL A 33 -11.44 -11.34 0.25
N ALA A 34 -11.64 -10.15 0.82
CA ALA A 34 -11.69 -8.91 0.07
C ALA A 34 -10.36 -8.67 -0.69
N LEU A 35 -9.22 -8.79 0.00
CA LEU A 35 -7.90 -8.46 -0.57
C LEU A 35 -7.24 -9.60 -1.35
N GLY A 36 -7.58 -10.85 -1.05
CA GLY A 36 -6.95 -12.04 -1.64
C GLY A 36 -7.83 -12.81 -2.63
N ILE A 37 -9.09 -12.41 -2.82
CA ILE A 37 -10.01 -13.01 -3.81
C ILE A 37 -10.68 -11.94 -4.66
N LEU A 38 -11.45 -11.04 -4.04
CA LEU A 38 -12.27 -10.09 -4.79
C LEU A 38 -11.43 -9.01 -5.50
N ALA A 39 -10.55 -8.35 -4.74
CA ALA A 39 -9.77 -7.25 -5.28
C ALA A 39 -8.78 -7.68 -6.39
N PRO A 40 -8.06 -8.81 -6.27
CA PRO A 40 -7.22 -9.29 -7.37
C PRO A 40 -8.00 -9.62 -8.65
N ARG A 41 -9.21 -10.17 -8.54
CA ARG A 41 -10.09 -10.44 -9.70
C ARG A 41 -10.51 -9.17 -10.44
N ASP A 42 -10.93 -8.14 -9.70
CA ASP A 42 -11.20 -6.81 -10.27
C ASP A 42 -9.96 -6.24 -10.95
N MET A 43 -8.79 -6.37 -10.30
CA MET A 43 -7.53 -5.89 -10.83
C MET A 43 -7.12 -6.59 -12.13
N HIS A 44 -7.28 -7.91 -12.23
CA HIS A 44 -7.00 -8.65 -13.46
C HIS A 44 -7.82 -8.10 -14.63
N PHE A 45 -9.13 -7.96 -14.44
CA PHE A 45 -10.03 -7.42 -15.47
C PHE A 45 -9.65 -5.98 -15.85
N LEU A 46 -9.54 -5.09 -14.87
CA LEU A 46 -9.30 -3.67 -15.12
C LEU A 46 -7.95 -3.42 -15.77
N TRP A 47 -6.89 -4.08 -15.30
CA TRP A 47 -5.54 -3.82 -15.81
C TRP A 47 -5.29 -4.43 -17.18
N GLN A 48 -5.94 -5.55 -17.53
CA GLN A 48 -5.95 -6.04 -18.91
C GLN A 48 -6.52 -5.01 -19.88
N GLU A 49 -7.64 -4.38 -19.52
CA GLU A 49 -8.26 -3.33 -20.33
C GLU A 49 -7.39 -2.06 -20.40
N ILE A 50 -6.84 -1.60 -19.28
CA ILE A 50 -5.96 -0.42 -19.24
C ILE A 50 -4.69 -0.65 -20.08
N VAL A 51 -4.07 -1.82 -19.99
CA VAL A 51 -2.87 -2.16 -20.77
C VAL A 51 -3.20 -2.25 -22.26
N SER A 52 -4.34 -2.85 -22.64
CA SER A 52 -4.83 -2.90 -24.02
C SER A 52 -5.06 -1.50 -24.61
N ILE A 53 -5.70 -0.61 -23.84
CA ILE A 53 -5.90 0.80 -24.20
C ILE A 53 -4.55 1.51 -24.33
N SER A 54 -3.63 1.27 -23.39
CA SER A 54 -2.32 1.90 -23.38
C SER A 54 -1.48 1.52 -24.61
N ALA A 55 -1.50 0.24 -24.97
CA ALA A 55 -0.84 -0.26 -26.18
C ALA A 55 -1.45 0.33 -27.47
N THR A 56 -2.77 0.46 -27.52
CA THR A 56 -3.48 1.02 -28.68
C THR A 56 -3.17 2.51 -28.87
N GLU A 57 -3.09 3.25 -27.77
CA GLU A 57 -2.95 4.71 -27.78
C GLU A 57 -1.50 5.19 -27.63
N GLY A 58 -0.55 4.26 -27.45
CA GLY A 58 0.88 4.57 -27.32
C GLY A 58 1.24 5.32 -26.03
N VAL A 59 0.51 5.04 -24.94
CA VAL A 59 0.73 5.64 -23.61
C VAL A 59 1.21 4.58 -22.62
N ILE A 60 1.71 4.99 -21.46
CA ILE A 60 2.29 4.09 -20.47
C ILE A 60 1.21 3.62 -19.49
N PRO A 61 0.99 2.30 -19.34
CA PRO A 61 0.20 1.77 -18.23
C PRO A 61 1.04 1.86 -16.95
N ALA A 62 0.74 2.84 -16.09
CA ALA A 62 1.62 3.20 -14.99
C ALA A 62 1.41 2.30 -13.77
N GLY A 63 0.27 2.39 -13.09
CA GLY A 63 -0.05 1.52 -11.96
C GLY A 63 -1.23 1.98 -11.12
N ASP A 64 -1.57 1.18 -10.12
CA ASP A 64 -2.69 1.36 -9.20
C ASP A 64 -2.21 1.63 -7.77
N THR A 65 -3.16 1.71 -6.83
CA THR A 65 -2.96 1.85 -5.39
C THR A 65 -4.08 1.14 -4.63
N ALA A 66 -3.77 0.57 -3.48
CA ALA A 66 -4.76 0.09 -2.52
C ALA A 66 -5.27 1.20 -1.59
N CYS A 67 -5.34 2.45 -2.08
CA CYS A 67 -5.79 3.62 -1.31
C CYS A 67 -7.17 3.39 -0.67
N ALA A 68 -8.11 2.83 -1.44
CA ALA A 68 -9.45 2.52 -0.97
C ALA A 68 -9.50 1.49 0.18
N PHE A 69 -8.40 0.78 0.44
CA PHE A 69 -8.25 -0.27 1.45
C PHE A 69 -7.26 0.15 2.54
N ALA A 70 -5.96 0.13 2.23
CA ALA A 70 -4.88 0.34 3.19
C ALA A 70 -4.78 1.79 3.68
N ASN A 71 -5.06 2.80 2.83
CA ASN A 71 -5.10 4.20 3.31
C ASN A 71 -6.36 4.44 4.15
N THR A 72 -7.50 3.84 3.79
CA THR A 72 -8.70 3.84 4.64
C THR A 72 -8.40 3.24 6.01
N ALA A 73 -7.74 2.08 6.08
CA ALA A 73 -7.33 1.45 7.33
C ALA A 73 -6.39 2.36 8.15
N MET A 74 -5.40 2.99 7.50
CA MET A 74 -4.50 3.95 8.14
C MET A 74 -5.27 5.13 8.76
N VAL A 75 -6.18 5.76 8.01
CA VAL A 75 -7.01 6.87 8.51
C VAL A 75 -7.93 6.45 9.64
N LEU A 76 -8.51 5.25 9.59
CA LEU A 76 -9.34 4.72 10.68
C LEU A 76 -8.51 4.46 11.94
N ALA A 77 -7.26 3.97 11.79
CA ALA A 77 -6.35 3.75 12.91
C ALA A 77 -5.89 5.06 13.57
N ASP A 78 -5.59 6.09 12.77
CA ASP A 78 -5.23 7.42 13.27
C ASP A 78 -6.36 8.02 14.11
N ARG A 79 -7.61 7.80 13.67
CA ARG A 79 -8.83 8.18 14.42
C ARG A 79 -9.18 7.25 15.58
N GLN A 80 -8.35 6.24 15.86
CA GLN A 80 -8.54 5.26 16.92
C GLN A 80 -9.79 4.39 16.79
N TYR A 81 -10.34 4.24 15.57
CA TYR A 81 -11.46 3.34 15.31
C TYR A 81 -11.03 1.89 15.19
N ILE A 82 -9.82 1.64 14.69
CA ILE A 82 -9.23 0.31 14.56
C ILE A 82 -7.79 0.29 15.13
N PRO A 83 -7.22 -0.88 15.46
CA PRO A 83 -5.85 -0.99 15.92
C PRO A 83 -4.84 -0.57 14.84
N ASN A 84 -3.72 0.04 15.24
CA ASN A 84 -2.65 0.41 14.32
C ASN A 84 -1.98 -0.82 13.72
N VAL A 85 -1.81 -1.90 14.50
CA VAL A 85 -1.25 -3.15 13.99
C VAL A 85 -2.15 -3.78 12.93
N LEU A 86 -3.47 -3.62 13.02
CA LEU A 86 -4.39 -4.11 11.99
C LEU A 86 -4.18 -3.35 10.67
N ALA A 87 -4.14 -2.02 10.73
CA ALA A 87 -3.93 -1.21 9.54
C ALA A 87 -2.54 -1.46 8.89
N ALA A 88 -1.51 -1.68 9.70
CA ALA A 88 -0.18 -2.08 9.24
C ALA A 88 -0.17 -3.45 8.53
N VAL A 89 -0.89 -4.44 9.08
CA VAL A 89 -1.04 -5.76 8.45
C VAL A 89 -1.85 -5.67 7.15
N VAL A 90 -2.93 -4.89 7.14
CA VAL A 90 -3.75 -4.64 5.94
C VAL A 90 -2.91 -4.00 4.82
N ARG A 91 -1.98 -3.09 5.14
CA ARG A 91 -1.03 -2.54 4.16
C ARG A 91 -0.22 -3.64 3.47
N ALA A 92 0.33 -4.58 4.25
CA ALA A 92 1.11 -5.69 3.71
C ALA A 92 0.24 -6.63 2.85
N MET A 93 -0.96 -6.97 3.32
CA MET A 93 -1.93 -7.77 2.57
C MET A 93 -2.29 -7.13 1.23
N SER A 94 -2.50 -5.80 1.23
CA SER A 94 -2.91 -5.03 0.05
C SER A 94 -1.84 -4.97 -1.05
N ALA A 95 -0.57 -5.27 -0.74
CA ALA A 95 0.49 -5.34 -1.74
C ALA A 95 0.22 -6.40 -2.81
N VAL A 96 -0.46 -7.49 -2.47
CA VAL A 96 -0.81 -8.56 -3.42
C VAL A 96 -1.80 -8.04 -4.46
N ARG A 97 -2.86 -7.37 -4.02
CA ARG A 97 -3.82 -6.72 -4.90
C ARG A 97 -3.12 -5.75 -5.85
N SER A 98 -2.27 -4.85 -5.33
CA SER A 98 -1.62 -3.83 -6.17
C SER A 98 -0.56 -4.41 -7.10
N LEU A 99 0.01 -5.58 -6.78
CA LEU A 99 0.94 -6.31 -7.64
C LEU A 99 0.30 -6.77 -8.96
N VAL A 100 -0.99 -7.12 -8.94
CA VAL A 100 -1.72 -7.61 -10.12
C VAL A 100 -1.63 -6.63 -11.30
N ALA A 101 -1.64 -5.32 -11.05
CA ALA A 101 -1.45 -4.33 -12.11
C ALA A 101 -0.17 -4.58 -12.92
N PHE A 102 0.93 -4.89 -12.23
CA PHE A 102 2.23 -5.16 -12.84
C PHE A 102 2.30 -6.55 -13.48
N GLU A 103 1.61 -7.54 -12.90
CA GLU A 103 1.46 -8.87 -13.50
C GLU A 103 0.68 -8.82 -14.82
N GLU A 104 -0.29 -7.90 -14.95
CA GLU A 104 -1.06 -7.66 -16.17
C GLU A 104 -0.37 -6.71 -17.18
N GLY A 105 0.80 -6.17 -16.85
CA GLY A 105 1.63 -5.41 -17.79
C GLY A 105 1.74 -3.91 -17.53
N ALA A 106 1.31 -3.41 -16.37
CA ALA A 106 1.73 -2.09 -15.92
C ALA A 106 3.26 -2.05 -15.73
N VAL A 107 3.88 -0.92 -16.04
CA VAL A 107 5.35 -0.75 -16.04
C VAL A 107 5.85 0.34 -15.10
N GLY A 108 4.95 0.94 -14.32
CA GLY A 108 5.25 2.03 -13.41
C GLY A 108 5.23 3.42 -14.08
N PRO A 109 5.29 4.49 -13.28
CA PRO A 109 5.36 4.45 -11.82
C PRO A 109 4.02 4.03 -11.18
N SER A 110 4.06 3.37 -10.00
CA SER A 110 2.85 3.20 -9.18
C SER A 110 2.24 4.56 -8.82
N LYS A 111 0.98 4.56 -8.37
CA LYS A 111 0.37 5.76 -7.76
C LYS A 111 1.12 6.18 -6.50
N ASP A 112 1.11 7.48 -6.23
CA ASP A 112 1.78 8.15 -5.10
C ASP A 112 1.31 7.71 -3.72
N CYS A 113 0.00 7.56 -3.56
CA CYS A 113 -0.62 7.10 -2.32
C CYS A 113 -0.52 5.58 -2.12
N ALA A 114 0.17 4.85 -3.02
CA ALA A 114 0.46 3.42 -2.91
C ALA A 114 1.65 3.20 -1.95
N TYR A 115 1.42 3.34 -0.65
CA TYR A 115 2.46 3.09 0.34
C TYR A 115 2.95 1.63 0.39
N GLU A 116 2.23 0.70 -0.21
CA GLU A 116 2.70 -0.67 -0.50
C GLU A 116 3.70 -0.74 -1.67
N GLY A 117 3.90 0.37 -2.39
CA GLY A 117 4.82 0.51 -3.53
C GLY A 117 6.22 -0.05 -3.30
N PRO A 118 6.88 0.15 -2.12
CA PRO A 118 8.17 -0.47 -1.84
C PRO A 118 8.18 -2.01 -1.94
N VAL A 119 7.07 -2.68 -1.59
CA VAL A 119 6.90 -4.13 -1.79
C VAL A 119 6.80 -4.44 -3.29
N LEU A 120 5.99 -3.67 -4.03
CA LEU A 120 5.82 -3.84 -5.48
C LEU A 120 7.15 -3.67 -6.22
N LYS A 121 7.94 -2.65 -5.86
CA LYS A 121 9.27 -2.39 -6.40
C LYS A 121 10.24 -3.53 -6.10
N ALA A 122 10.18 -4.12 -4.91
CA ALA A 122 11.02 -5.26 -4.55
C ALA A 122 10.69 -6.53 -5.37
N ILE A 123 9.44 -6.71 -5.80
CA ILE A 123 9.01 -7.84 -6.62
C ILE A 123 9.23 -7.58 -8.12
N ALA A 124 8.66 -6.48 -8.64
CA ALA A 124 8.58 -6.21 -10.08
C ALA A 124 9.79 -5.42 -10.62
N GLY A 125 10.55 -4.74 -9.75
CA GLY A 125 11.63 -3.84 -10.18
C GLY A 125 11.15 -2.58 -10.91
N CYS A 126 9.84 -2.31 -10.90
CA CYS A 126 9.24 -1.14 -11.53
C CYS A 126 9.43 0.13 -10.68
N PRO A 127 9.46 1.31 -11.31
CA PRO A 127 9.49 2.58 -10.59
C PRO A 127 8.20 2.77 -9.78
N ILE A 128 8.29 3.53 -8.68
CA ILE A 128 7.17 3.88 -7.80
C ILE A 128 7.13 5.38 -7.53
N SER A 129 5.93 5.94 -7.50
CA SER A 129 5.69 7.26 -6.92
C SER A 129 5.38 7.10 -5.44
N MET A 130 5.92 7.98 -4.61
CA MET A 130 5.66 7.99 -3.17
C MET A 130 5.32 9.41 -2.70
N GLU A 131 4.64 9.48 -1.57
CA GLU A 131 4.32 10.72 -0.88
C GLU A 131 4.65 10.61 0.63
N GLY A 132 4.82 11.73 1.32
CA GLY A 132 5.19 11.72 2.74
C GLY A 132 5.25 13.12 3.34
N LYS A 133 6.41 13.56 3.82
CA LYS A 133 6.52 14.86 4.53
C LYS A 133 6.01 16.05 3.71
N SER A 134 6.12 15.98 2.39
CA SER A 134 5.74 17.04 1.45
C SER A 134 4.32 16.90 0.90
N SER A 135 3.57 15.88 1.33
CA SER A 135 2.13 15.71 1.08
C SER A 135 1.26 16.06 2.29
N ALA A 136 1.81 16.72 3.31
CA ALA A 136 1.07 17.18 4.48
C ALA A 136 -0.09 18.16 4.16
N CYS A 137 -0.16 18.68 2.94
CA CYS A 137 -1.30 19.46 2.44
C CYS A 137 -2.55 18.60 2.18
N ALA A 138 -2.39 17.31 1.89
CA ALA A 138 -3.50 16.39 1.65
C ALA A 138 -3.94 15.70 2.94
N HIS A 139 -2.99 15.11 3.67
CA HIS A 139 -3.24 14.45 4.94
C HIS A 139 -1.98 14.37 5.79
N PHE A 140 -2.16 14.16 7.10
CA PHE A 140 -1.05 13.80 7.98
C PHE A 140 -0.73 12.31 7.80
N SER A 141 0.52 11.92 8.02
CA SER A 141 0.92 10.51 7.99
C SER A 141 2.06 10.25 8.95
N HIS A 142 2.24 8.97 9.27
CA HIS A 142 3.40 8.47 10.02
C HIS A 142 4.59 8.13 9.12
N MET A 143 4.48 8.33 7.80
CA MET A 143 5.48 7.97 6.80
C MET A 143 6.06 9.22 6.13
N GLY A 144 6.67 10.10 6.92
CA GLY A 144 7.16 11.40 6.47
C GLY A 144 8.40 11.31 5.57
N ASN A 145 9.54 10.99 6.16
CA ASN A 145 10.82 10.84 5.47
C ASN A 145 10.99 9.45 4.87
N ILE A 146 10.58 8.40 5.58
CA ILE A 146 10.84 7.00 5.19
C ILE A 146 10.22 6.62 3.84
N ALA A 147 9.11 7.26 3.45
CA ALA A 147 8.51 7.07 2.13
C ALA A 147 9.47 7.45 0.99
N ALA A 148 10.39 8.39 1.22
CA ALA A 148 11.41 8.78 0.24
C ALA A 148 12.54 7.75 0.09
N ALA A 149 12.64 6.76 0.99
CA ALA A 149 13.75 5.80 1.00
C ALA A 149 13.81 4.92 -0.26
N SER A 150 12.69 4.70 -0.95
CA SER A 150 12.60 3.83 -2.12
C SER A 150 11.94 4.48 -3.33
N CYS A 151 11.58 5.76 -3.25
CA CYS A 151 10.83 6.46 -4.30
C CYS A 151 11.63 6.66 -5.59
N ASP A 152 10.94 6.69 -6.73
CA ASP A 152 11.47 7.17 -8.02
C ASP A 152 10.82 8.50 -8.41
N LEU A 153 9.55 8.68 -8.04
CA LEU A 153 8.82 9.94 -8.11
C LEU A 153 8.38 10.37 -6.69
N TRP A 154 8.25 11.68 -6.48
CA TRP A 154 7.89 12.28 -5.20
C TRP A 154 6.70 13.22 -5.37
N SER A 155 5.61 12.95 -4.66
CA SER A 155 4.32 13.63 -4.80
C SER A 155 3.92 14.42 -3.55
N ASN A 156 3.10 15.44 -3.75
CA ASN A 156 2.40 16.16 -2.68
C ASN A 156 0.97 15.63 -2.45
N GLU A 157 0.61 14.50 -3.06
CA GLU A 157 -0.74 13.89 -3.10
C GLU A 157 -1.76 14.82 -3.78
N SER A 158 -2.30 15.79 -3.04
CA SER A 158 -3.32 16.70 -3.53
C SER A 158 -3.32 18.02 -2.80
N VAL A 159 -3.48 19.11 -3.53
CA VAL A 159 -3.62 20.45 -2.96
C VAL A 159 -4.65 21.25 -3.76
N GLN A 160 -5.51 21.97 -3.05
CA GLN A 160 -6.45 22.88 -3.70
C GLN A 160 -5.71 24.02 -4.41
N ASN A 161 -6.19 24.42 -5.59
CA ASN A 161 -5.61 25.54 -6.33
C ASN A 161 -6.04 26.89 -5.72
N VAL A 162 -5.35 27.30 -4.65
CA VAL A 162 -5.58 28.55 -3.94
C VAL A 162 -4.31 29.41 -3.96
N GLN A 163 -4.48 30.73 -3.86
CA GLN A 163 -3.35 31.67 -3.83
C GLN A 163 -2.69 31.70 -2.44
N LEU A 164 -1.37 31.58 -2.41
CA LEU A 164 -0.50 31.83 -1.24
C LEU A 164 0.32 33.11 -1.46
N LEU A 165 1.11 33.51 -0.45
CA LEU A 165 1.96 34.71 -0.53
C LEU A 165 3.00 34.63 -1.66
N SER A 166 3.58 33.44 -1.88
CA SER A 166 4.65 33.22 -2.86
C SER A 166 4.17 32.90 -4.28
N GLY A 167 2.90 32.50 -4.44
CA GLY A 167 2.36 31.93 -5.68
C GLY A 167 1.11 31.10 -5.41
N SER A 168 0.59 30.40 -6.41
CA SER A 168 -0.48 29.41 -6.21
C SER A 168 0.04 28.22 -5.40
N ALA A 169 -0.84 27.54 -4.66
CA ALA A 169 -0.45 26.39 -3.85
C ALA A 169 0.23 25.27 -4.68
N PRO A 170 -0.23 24.91 -5.89
CA PRO A 170 0.48 23.95 -6.74
C PRO A 170 1.91 24.39 -7.08
N GLU A 171 2.16 25.67 -7.35
CA GLU A 171 3.52 26.19 -7.60
C GLU A 171 4.41 26.05 -6.36
N VAL A 172 3.88 26.41 -5.18
CA VAL A 172 4.61 26.31 -3.91
C VAL A 172 4.98 24.86 -3.60
N PHE A 173 4.05 23.91 -3.71
CA PHE A 173 4.35 22.50 -3.47
C PHE A 173 5.27 21.91 -4.54
N THR A 174 5.14 22.31 -5.80
CA THR A 174 6.07 21.90 -6.87
C THR A 174 7.50 22.35 -6.54
N GLU A 175 7.70 23.56 -6.02
CA GLU A 175 9.01 24.03 -5.59
C GLU A 175 9.58 23.17 -4.45
N ILE A 176 8.77 22.86 -3.43
CA ILE A 176 9.18 22.01 -2.30
C ILE A 176 9.60 20.61 -2.79
N LEU A 177 8.76 19.97 -3.60
CA LEU A 177 9.07 18.65 -4.18
C LEU A 177 10.34 18.69 -5.03
N ALA A 178 10.54 19.76 -5.82
CA ALA A 178 11.74 19.92 -6.63
C ALA A 178 13.02 20.02 -5.78
N TYR A 179 12.96 20.63 -4.59
CA TYR A 179 14.09 20.67 -3.66
C TYR A 179 14.36 19.32 -3.00
N ASP A 180 13.32 18.59 -2.60
CA ASP A 180 13.46 17.22 -2.09
C ASP A 180 14.15 16.32 -3.12
N CYS A 181 13.64 16.31 -4.36
CA CYS A 181 14.22 15.56 -5.47
C CYS A 181 15.65 16.00 -5.78
N ARG A 182 15.97 17.29 -5.67
CA ARG A 182 17.34 17.78 -5.90
C ARG A 182 18.33 17.25 -4.88
N LEU A 183 17.94 17.17 -3.61
CA LEU A 183 18.76 16.58 -2.55
C LEU A 183 18.98 15.08 -2.80
N MET A 184 17.91 14.34 -3.10
CA MET A 184 17.99 12.91 -3.42
C MET A 184 18.90 12.67 -4.63
N ASN A 185 18.70 13.40 -5.72
CA ASN A 185 19.53 13.31 -6.92
C ASN A 185 20.99 13.68 -6.66
N GLN A 186 21.26 14.65 -5.78
CA GLN A 186 22.62 15.00 -5.43
C GLN A 186 23.34 13.87 -4.69
N SER A 187 22.63 13.15 -3.80
CA SER A 187 23.20 11.99 -3.10
C SER A 187 23.68 10.90 -4.06
N PHE A 188 22.93 10.63 -5.14
CA PHE A 188 23.37 9.70 -6.19
C PHE A 188 24.62 10.20 -6.93
N ARG A 189 24.71 11.51 -7.24
CA ARG A 189 25.89 12.07 -7.92
C ARG A 189 27.14 12.04 -7.06
N THR A 190 27.01 12.13 -5.74
CA THR A 190 28.14 12.11 -4.80
C THR A 190 28.46 10.72 -4.27
N GLY A 191 27.64 9.70 -4.59
CA GLY A 191 27.80 8.35 -4.08
C GLY A 191 27.32 8.16 -2.62
N ASP A 192 26.54 9.10 -2.09
CA ASP A 192 26.03 9.11 -0.70
C ASP A 192 24.55 8.69 -0.60
N GLN A 193 24.00 8.09 -1.66
CA GLN A 193 22.60 7.66 -1.69
C GLN A 193 22.24 6.70 -0.56
N SER A 194 23.16 5.81 -0.16
CA SER A 194 22.95 4.90 0.97
C SER A 194 22.95 5.62 2.32
N GLY A 195 23.77 6.66 2.49
CA GLY A 195 23.77 7.51 3.68
C GLY A 195 22.45 8.27 3.82
N LEU A 196 21.99 8.91 2.74
CA LEU A 196 20.71 9.63 2.74
C LEU A 196 19.52 8.68 2.94
N GLN A 197 19.49 7.53 2.25
CA GLN A 197 18.44 6.52 2.43
C GLN A 197 18.37 6.05 3.89
N LYS A 198 19.53 5.79 4.51
CA LYS A 198 19.59 5.42 5.92
C LYS A 198 18.99 6.50 6.82
N LEU A 199 19.28 7.78 6.58
CA LEU A 199 18.70 8.88 7.36
C LEU A 199 17.17 8.96 7.20
N PHE A 200 16.64 8.76 6.00
CA PHE A 200 15.20 8.69 5.80
C PHE A 200 14.55 7.57 6.60
N VAL A 201 15.14 6.36 6.57
CA VAL A 201 14.62 5.21 7.31
C VAL A 201 14.74 5.40 8.82
N ASP A 202 15.94 5.71 9.32
CA ASP A 202 16.22 5.82 10.75
C ASP A 202 15.38 6.90 11.44
N SER A 203 15.00 7.96 10.71
CA SER A 203 14.20 9.05 11.27
C SER A 203 12.78 8.63 11.67
N ASP A 204 12.18 7.66 10.97
CA ASP A 204 10.75 7.32 11.16
C ASP A 204 10.51 5.86 11.57
N VAL A 205 11.38 4.92 11.21
CA VAL A 205 11.10 3.46 11.28
C VAL A 205 10.69 2.97 12.67
N GLN A 206 11.17 3.63 13.74
CA GLN A 206 10.86 3.29 15.13
C GLN A 206 9.70 4.10 15.73
N GLN A 207 9.21 5.11 15.00
CA GLN A 207 8.19 6.06 15.48
C GLN A 207 6.76 5.51 15.34
N SER A 208 6.55 4.58 14.40
CA SER A 208 5.23 4.05 14.10
C SER A 208 5.31 2.69 13.43
N VAL A 209 4.33 1.83 13.72
CA VAL A 209 4.16 0.55 13.05
C VAL A 209 3.93 0.74 11.53
N HIS A 210 3.29 1.83 11.12
CA HIS A 210 3.08 2.16 9.70
C HIS A 210 4.41 2.47 9.00
N ALA A 211 5.29 3.23 9.66
CA ALA A 211 6.63 3.51 9.15
C ALA A 211 7.47 2.23 9.05
N LEU A 212 7.39 1.35 10.05
CA LEU A 212 8.08 0.06 10.02
C LEU A 212 7.70 -0.76 8.78
N MET A 213 6.41 -0.83 8.44
CA MET A 213 5.92 -1.64 7.32
C MET A 213 6.40 -1.16 5.94
N VAL A 214 6.67 0.14 5.77
CA VAL A 214 7.19 0.68 4.51
C VAL A 214 8.72 0.72 4.44
N SER A 215 9.41 0.30 5.51
CA SER A 215 10.87 0.25 5.50
C SER A 215 11.38 -0.71 4.41
N PRO A 216 12.55 -0.45 3.80
CA PRO A 216 13.11 -1.35 2.77
C PRO A 216 13.25 -2.80 3.25
N ALA A 217 13.65 -3.01 4.52
CA ALA A 217 13.80 -4.34 5.10
C ALA A 217 12.46 -5.07 5.25
N ALA A 218 11.43 -4.41 5.81
CA ALA A 218 10.11 -5.01 5.92
C ALA A 218 9.51 -5.31 4.54
N SER A 219 9.65 -4.36 3.62
CA SER A 219 9.13 -4.47 2.25
C SER A 219 9.73 -5.66 1.52
N PHE A 220 11.04 -5.88 1.66
CA PHE A 220 11.72 -7.03 1.06
C PHE A 220 11.26 -8.37 1.65
N SER A 221 11.12 -8.45 2.98
CA SER A 221 10.60 -9.67 3.63
C SER A 221 9.17 -10.00 3.20
N ILE A 222 8.30 -8.99 3.14
CA ILE A 222 6.92 -9.15 2.65
C ILE A 222 6.91 -9.58 1.18
N ALA A 223 7.75 -8.96 0.34
CA ALA A 223 7.91 -9.35 -1.06
C ALA A 223 8.31 -10.82 -1.21
N GLN A 224 9.29 -11.29 -0.42
CA GLN A 224 9.71 -12.70 -0.41
C GLN A 224 8.57 -13.65 -0.04
N ALA A 225 7.76 -13.29 0.95
CA ALA A 225 6.60 -14.10 1.36
C ALA A 225 5.53 -14.16 0.27
N ILE A 226 5.30 -13.07 -0.45
CA ILE A 226 4.35 -13.03 -1.57
C ILE A 226 4.84 -13.93 -2.71
N VAL A 227 6.08 -13.78 -3.18
CA VAL A 227 6.56 -14.55 -4.34
C VAL A 227 6.78 -16.05 -4.05
N ALA A 228 6.81 -16.44 -2.77
CA ALA A 228 6.88 -17.84 -2.36
C ALA A 228 5.56 -18.60 -2.55
N GLU A 229 4.45 -17.87 -2.72
CA GLU A 229 3.11 -18.44 -2.91
C GLU A 229 2.63 -18.25 -4.35
N SER A 230 1.81 -19.19 -4.82
CA SER A 230 1.28 -19.18 -6.20
C SER A 230 -0.16 -18.70 -6.32
N ASP A 231 -0.94 -18.79 -5.25
CA ASP A 231 -2.34 -18.37 -5.19
C ASP A 231 -2.47 -17.05 -4.43
N GLU A 232 -3.30 -16.13 -4.92
CA GLU A 232 -3.42 -14.76 -4.39
C GLU A 232 -3.96 -14.70 -2.96
N TYR A 233 -4.85 -15.62 -2.58
CA TYR A 233 -5.34 -15.71 -1.21
C TYR A 233 -4.20 -16.13 -0.27
N LEU A 234 -3.41 -17.14 -0.67
CA LEU A 234 -2.24 -17.58 0.08
C LEU A 234 -1.14 -16.51 0.12
N ARG A 235 -0.88 -15.82 -0.99
CA ARG A 235 0.03 -14.65 -1.05
C ARG A 235 -0.39 -13.58 -0.04
N THR A 236 -1.68 -13.25 -0.01
CA THR A 236 -2.24 -12.21 0.87
C THR A 236 -2.12 -12.62 2.34
N ARG A 237 -2.43 -13.89 2.64
CA ARG A 237 -2.26 -14.46 3.97
C ARG A 237 -0.80 -14.44 4.42
N SER A 238 0.12 -14.89 3.55
CA SER A 238 1.55 -14.95 3.84
C SER A 238 2.16 -13.55 4.01
N ALA A 239 1.71 -12.55 3.25
CA ALA A 239 2.06 -11.15 3.47
C ALA A 239 1.61 -10.66 4.86
N GLY A 240 0.36 -10.96 5.24
CA GLY A 240 -0.19 -10.57 6.55
C GLY A 240 0.55 -11.23 7.72
N LEU A 241 0.81 -12.54 7.66
CA LEU A 241 1.59 -13.27 8.66
C LEU A 241 3.02 -12.75 8.78
N THR A 242 3.64 -12.42 7.65
CA THR A 242 5.00 -11.85 7.63
C THR A 242 5.02 -10.47 8.28
N ALA A 243 4.01 -9.63 8.02
CA ALA A 243 3.86 -8.35 8.72
C ALA A 243 3.71 -8.54 10.23
N CYS A 244 2.90 -9.51 10.69
CA CYS A 244 2.78 -9.83 12.10
C CYS A 244 4.15 -10.21 12.72
N HIS A 245 4.92 -11.06 12.04
CA HIS A 245 6.24 -11.47 12.50
C HIS A 245 7.23 -10.29 12.57
N ILE A 246 7.26 -9.42 11.55
CA ILE A 246 8.12 -8.22 11.52
C ILE A 246 7.81 -7.30 12.71
N ILE A 247 6.52 -7.05 12.97
CA ILE A 247 6.09 -6.22 14.11
C ILE A 247 6.52 -6.86 15.43
N ARG A 248 6.30 -8.16 15.58
CA ARG A 248 6.64 -8.91 16.81
C ARG A 248 8.14 -8.88 17.10
N GLU A 249 8.98 -9.11 16.10
CA GLU A 249 10.43 -9.04 16.28
C GLU A 249 10.90 -7.59 16.55
N ALA A 250 10.30 -6.59 15.91
CA ALA A 250 10.62 -5.19 16.23
C ALA A 250 10.27 -4.80 17.68
N VAL A 251 9.16 -5.31 18.23
CA VAL A 251 8.82 -5.12 19.65
C VAL A 251 9.79 -5.87 20.56
N LYS A 252 10.12 -7.12 20.23
CA LYS A 252 11.04 -7.96 21.01
C LYS A 252 12.47 -7.41 21.04
N ASP A 253 12.90 -6.76 19.98
CA ASP A 253 14.21 -6.10 19.85
C ASP A 253 14.24 -4.67 20.43
N ASP A 254 13.17 -4.21 21.09
CA ASP A 254 13.01 -2.82 21.57
C ASP A 254 13.15 -1.74 20.46
N ARG A 255 12.92 -2.12 19.19
CA ARG A 255 12.95 -1.21 18.03
C ARG A 255 11.60 -0.54 17.77
N LEU A 256 10.51 -1.05 18.34
CA LEU A 256 9.17 -0.49 18.25
C LEU A 256 8.47 -0.63 19.60
N SER A 257 7.92 0.47 20.13
CA SER A 257 7.10 0.42 21.34
C SER A 257 5.62 0.37 21.00
N LEU A 258 4.92 -0.66 21.47
CA LEU A 258 3.46 -0.79 21.31
C LEU A 258 2.77 -0.90 22.68
N PRO A 259 1.60 -0.26 22.85
CA PRO A 259 0.80 -0.46 24.05
C PRO A 259 0.27 -1.90 24.09
N THR A 260 0.04 -2.44 25.30
CA THR A 260 -0.43 -3.82 25.50
C THR A 260 -1.65 -4.19 24.66
N ARG A 261 -2.58 -3.24 24.43
CA ARG A 261 -3.76 -3.46 23.58
C ARG A 261 -3.39 -3.81 22.13
N GLU A 262 -2.37 -3.17 21.56
CA GLU A 262 -1.92 -3.41 20.19
C GLU A 262 -1.21 -4.76 20.10
N ILE A 263 -0.48 -5.16 21.14
CA ILE A 263 0.13 -6.50 21.23
C ILE A 263 -0.95 -7.60 21.25
N ASN A 264 -1.99 -7.43 22.07
CA ASN A 264 -3.11 -8.39 22.11
C ASN A 264 -3.83 -8.50 20.76
N TRP A 265 -3.97 -7.37 20.04
CA TRP A 265 -4.53 -7.37 18.68
C TRP A 265 -3.61 -8.07 17.69
N LEU A 266 -2.29 -7.86 17.79
CA LEU A 266 -1.31 -8.55 16.96
C LEU A 266 -1.40 -10.07 17.14
N ASP A 267 -1.49 -10.55 18.39
CA ASP A 267 -1.67 -11.98 18.71
C ASP A 267 -2.96 -12.54 18.07
N ARG A 268 -4.07 -11.80 18.18
CA ARG A 268 -5.35 -12.21 17.58
C ARG A 268 -5.26 -12.27 16.06
N ILE A 269 -4.70 -11.25 15.42
CA ILE A 269 -4.56 -11.18 13.95
C ILE A 269 -3.72 -12.35 13.46
N GLU A 270 -2.56 -12.60 14.08
CA GLU A 270 -1.65 -13.68 13.69
C GLU A 270 -2.31 -15.06 13.87
N SER A 271 -3.00 -15.29 15.00
CA SER A 271 -3.73 -16.55 15.23
C SER A 271 -4.82 -16.76 14.19
N THR A 272 -5.65 -15.75 13.92
CA THR A 272 -6.75 -15.85 12.95
C THR A 272 -6.24 -16.07 11.53
N LEU A 273 -5.20 -15.34 11.10
CA LEU A 273 -4.55 -15.61 9.80
C LEU A 273 -3.97 -17.03 9.75
N GLY A 274 -3.39 -17.50 10.86
CA GLY A 274 -2.87 -18.87 10.99
C GLY A 274 -3.93 -19.94 10.69
N GLU A 275 -5.15 -19.73 11.19
CA GLU A 275 -6.30 -20.63 11.02
C GLU A 275 -6.97 -20.54 9.63
N CYS A 276 -6.81 -19.43 8.91
CA CYS A 276 -7.41 -19.19 7.59
C CYS A 276 -6.63 -19.87 6.43
N SER A 277 -6.28 -21.16 6.54
CA SER A 277 -5.63 -21.88 5.43
C SER A 277 -6.62 -22.50 4.43
N ASP A 278 -7.89 -22.66 4.82
CA ASP A 278 -8.97 -23.20 3.99
C ASP A 278 -9.65 -22.06 3.23
N LYS A 279 -9.20 -21.79 2.00
CA LYS A 279 -9.68 -20.68 1.16
C LYS A 279 -11.17 -20.78 0.90
N GLU A 280 -11.63 -21.95 0.47
CA GLU A 280 -13.02 -22.22 0.09
C GLU A 280 -13.94 -22.09 1.30
N GLY A 281 -13.60 -22.73 2.42
CA GLY A 281 -14.41 -22.64 3.64
C GLY A 281 -14.52 -21.22 4.19
N ILE A 282 -13.44 -20.44 4.12
CA ILE A 282 -13.44 -19.03 4.54
C ILE A 282 -14.24 -18.16 3.57
N TYR A 283 -14.14 -18.41 2.26
CA TYR A 283 -14.95 -17.70 1.27
C TYR A 283 -16.44 -17.94 1.47
N ASP A 284 -16.86 -19.19 1.66
CA ASP A 284 -18.27 -19.55 1.87
C ASP A 284 -18.83 -18.90 3.15
N ASP A 285 -18.08 -18.93 4.26
CA ASP A 285 -18.44 -18.25 5.50
C ASP A 285 -18.60 -16.74 5.32
N VAL A 286 -17.65 -16.09 4.63
CA VAL A 286 -17.74 -14.64 4.34
C VAL A 286 -18.93 -14.33 3.45
N CYS A 287 -19.21 -15.15 2.44
CA CYS A 287 -20.38 -14.97 1.57
C CYS A 287 -21.69 -15.04 2.36
N GLU A 288 -21.80 -15.94 3.33
CA GLU A 288 -22.96 -16.03 4.21
C GLU A 288 -23.09 -14.77 5.11
N ARG A 289 -21.99 -14.36 5.77
CA ARG A 289 -21.99 -13.23 6.72
C ARG A 289 -22.12 -11.85 6.06
N TYR A 290 -21.70 -11.73 4.80
CA TYR A 290 -21.77 -10.51 3.99
C TYR A 290 -22.80 -10.62 2.88
N HIS A 291 -23.75 -11.56 2.98
CA HIS A 291 -24.81 -11.75 2.01
C HIS A 291 -25.55 -10.44 1.72
N GLY A 292 -25.63 -10.08 0.43
CA GLY A 292 -26.29 -8.86 -0.05
C GLY A 292 -25.44 -7.59 0.04
N SER A 293 -24.21 -7.67 0.58
CA SER A 293 -23.26 -6.54 0.59
C SER A 293 -22.46 -6.42 -0.71
N PHE A 294 -22.35 -7.51 -1.48
CA PHE A 294 -21.61 -7.56 -2.75
C PHE A 294 -22.31 -8.49 -3.76
N LEU A 295 -21.93 -8.37 -5.03
CA LEU A 295 -22.46 -9.18 -6.13
C LEU A 295 -21.34 -10.09 -6.66
N PRO A 296 -21.36 -11.42 -6.40
CA PRO A 296 -20.32 -12.33 -6.87
C PRO A 296 -20.05 -12.27 -8.39
N ALA A 297 -21.10 -12.03 -9.18
CA ALA A 297 -21.01 -11.89 -10.63
C ALA A 297 -20.15 -10.70 -11.11
N GLU A 298 -19.90 -9.70 -10.26
CA GLU A 298 -18.94 -8.60 -10.57
C GLU A 298 -17.48 -9.06 -10.49
N TYR A 299 -17.23 -10.26 -9.96
CA TYR A 299 -15.89 -10.85 -9.75
C TYR A 299 -15.70 -12.19 -10.48
N ASP A 300 -16.60 -12.53 -11.42
CA ASP A 300 -16.62 -13.85 -12.07
C ASP A 300 -16.70 -15.02 -11.07
N LEU A 301 -17.59 -14.89 -10.08
CA LEU A 301 -17.88 -15.88 -9.02
C LEU A 301 -19.38 -16.27 -8.99
#